data_AF-A0A1J0P9M8-F1
#
_entry.id   AF-A0A1J0P9M8-F1
#
_cell.length_a   1.000
_cell.length_b   1.000
_cell.length_c   1.000
_cell.angle_alpha   90.00
_cell.angle_beta   90.00
_cell.angle_gamma   90.00
#
_symmetry.space_group_name_H-M   'P 1'
#
loop_
_entity.id
_entity.type
_entity.pdbx_description
1 polymer ?
#
loop_
_entity_poly.entity_id
_entity_poly.type
_entity_poly.pdbx_seq_one_letter_code
_entity_poly.pdbx_strand_id
1 'polypeptide(L)'
;MNWRLLALVSGLLPVALQASPGWANSSLNPSIEEMCEGLVVINDKIGATAAPGTAMGARMQTELSLSPAQYGALWSLMKLTPTPTCTKLY
;
A
#
# COMPACT_ATOMS: atom_id res chain seq x y z
N MET A 1 -44.58 -21.09 -32.66
CA MET A 1 -43.87 -19.80 -32.54
C MET A 1 -42.37 -20.10 -32.42
N ASN A 2 -41.64 -19.82 -33.50
CA ASN A 2 -40.19 -19.63 -33.68
C ASN A 2 -39.16 -20.49 -32.90
N TRP A 3 -38.61 -21.46 -33.63
CA TRP A 3 -37.21 -21.90 -33.52
C TRP A 3 -36.30 -20.93 -34.27
N ARG A 4 -35.14 -20.57 -33.68
CA ARG A 4 -33.84 -20.23 -34.31
C ARG A 4 -33.08 -19.18 -33.48
N LEU A 5 -32.00 -19.61 -32.84
CA LEU A 5 -30.73 -18.88 -32.75
C LEU A 5 -29.69 -19.85 -32.18
N LEU A 6 -29.15 -20.64 -33.11
CA LEU A 6 -27.95 -21.45 -32.96
C LEU A 6 -26.73 -20.58 -33.29
N ALA A 7 -25.58 -21.03 -32.76
CA ALA A 7 -24.20 -20.71 -33.15
C ALA A 7 -23.59 -19.49 -32.42
N LEU A 8 -22.74 -19.72 -31.40
CA LEU A 8 -21.32 -20.11 -31.49
C LEU A 8 -20.43 -18.88 -31.70
N VAL A 9 -19.38 -18.79 -30.87
CA VAL A 9 -17.99 -18.54 -31.24
C VAL A 9 -17.29 -17.76 -30.12
N SER A 10 -16.47 -18.51 -29.39
CA SER A 10 -15.10 -18.20 -29.01
C SER A 10 -14.77 -17.00 -28.13
N GLY A 11 -13.99 -17.34 -27.11
CA GLY A 11 -12.94 -16.47 -26.58
C GLY A 11 -13.40 -15.64 -25.39
N LEU A 12 -12.67 -15.50 -24.29
CA LEU A 12 -11.27 -15.75 -24.02
C LEU A 12 -11.17 -15.83 -22.50
N LEU A 13 -10.41 -16.81 -22.04
CA LEU A 13 -9.72 -16.89 -20.76
C LEU A 13 -10.53 -16.69 -19.46
N PRO A 14 -10.42 -17.63 -18.50
CA PRO A 14 -10.49 -17.23 -17.11
C PRO A 14 -9.31 -16.28 -16.91
N VAL A 15 -9.56 -14.97 -16.84
CA VAL A 15 -8.65 -14.06 -16.13
C VAL A 15 -8.77 -14.49 -14.68
N ALA A 16 -8.05 -15.57 -14.36
CA ALA A 16 -7.37 -15.69 -13.11
C ALA A 16 -6.64 -14.36 -12.95
N LEU A 17 -7.24 -13.44 -12.19
CA LEU A 17 -6.46 -12.58 -11.33
C LEU A 17 -5.67 -13.55 -10.46
N GLN A 18 -4.52 -14.00 -11.00
CA GLN A 18 -3.37 -14.30 -10.20
C GLN A 18 -3.07 -12.98 -9.50
N ALA A 19 -3.79 -12.74 -8.40
CA ALA A 19 -3.18 -12.13 -7.25
C ALA A 19 -1.97 -13.00 -6.99
N SER A 20 -0.85 -12.64 -7.61
CA SER A 20 0.44 -13.06 -7.11
C SER A 20 0.35 -12.71 -5.62
N PRO A 21 0.52 -13.67 -4.71
CA PRO A 21 0.82 -13.31 -3.35
C PRO A 21 2.19 -12.64 -3.44
N GLY A 22 2.20 -11.34 -3.78
CA GLY A 22 3.26 -10.45 -3.36
C GLY A 22 3.14 -10.49 -1.86
N TRP A 23 4.07 -11.20 -1.25
CA TRP A 23 4.10 -11.54 0.16
C TRP A 23 4.06 -10.24 0.95
N ALA A 24 2.86 -9.77 1.29
CA ALA A 24 2.68 -8.91 2.44
C ALA A 24 2.97 -9.82 3.63
N ASN A 25 4.25 -9.94 4.00
CA ASN A 25 4.65 -10.48 5.29
C ASN A 25 4.04 -9.53 6.32
N SER A 26 2.78 -9.80 6.64
CA SER A 26 1.93 -8.94 7.46
C SER A 26 2.32 -9.22 8.90
N SER A 27 3.55 -8.85 9.25
CA SER A 27 3.93 -8.77 10.64
C SER A 27 2.96 -7.80 11.30
N LEU A 28 2.16 -8.31 12.23
CA LEU A 28 1.26 -7.49 13.05
C LEU A 28 2.04 -6.57 14.00
N ASN A 29 3.37 -6.74 14.06
CA ASN A 29 4.30 -5.90 14.78
C ASN A 29 5.56 -5.69 13.91
N PRO A 30 5.46 -4.88 12.84
CA PRO A 30 6.61 -4.63 11.98
C PRO A 30 7.67 -3.86 12.75
N SER A 31 8.93 -4.20 12.51
CA SER A 31 10.05 -3.38 12.96
C SER A 31 10.02 -2.01 12.28
N ILE A 32 10.68 -1.01 12.87
CA ILE A 32 10.78 0.33 12.28
C ILE A 32 11.40 0.28 10.87
N GLU A 33 12.35 -0.64 10.62
CA GLU A 33 12.94 -0.83 9.29
C GLU A 33 11.90 -1.29 8.27
N GLU A 34 11.12 -2.32 8.60
CA GLU A 34 10.04 -2.83 7.72
C GLU A 34 8.95 -1.77 7.47
N MET A 35 8.63 -0.96 8.49
CA MET A 35 7.71 0.17 8.32
C MET A 35 8.28 1.16 7.30
N CYS A 36 9.57 1.50 7.40
CA CYS A 36 10.20 2.44 6.50
C CYS A 36 10.40 1.89 5.09
N GLU A 37 10.64 0.59 4.90
CA GLU A 37 10.66 -0.05 3.58
C GLU A 37 9.34 0.14 2.83
N GLY A 38 8.21 -0.09 3.51
CA GLY A 38 6.89 0.15 2.95
C GLY A 38 6.68 1.60 2.51
N LEU A 39 7.16 2.55 3.33
CA LEU A 39 7.06 3.98 3.03
C LEU A 39 7.97 4.41 1.87
N VAL A 40 9.17 3.82 1.75
CA VAL A 40 10.10 4.09 0.65
C VAL A 40 9.51 3.61 -0.67
N VAL A 41 8.85 2.44 -0.67
CA VAL A 41 8.12 1.95 -1.85
C VAL A 41 7.03 2.95 -2.28
N ILE A 42 6.30 3.52 -1.33
CA ILE A 42 5.28 4.53 -1.61
C ILE A 42 5.92 5.81 -2.19
N ASN A 43 7.05 6.26 -1.63
CA ASN A 43 7.75 7.45 -2.11
C ASN A 43 8.34 7.26 -3.51
N ASP A 44 9.10 6.18 -3.72
CA ASP A 44 9.89 5.95 -4.94
C ASP A 44 9.04 5.42 -6.09
N LYS A 45 8.10 4.50 -5.83
CA LYS A 45 7.33 3.84 -6.91
C LYS A 45 6.02 4.54 -7.22
N ILE A 46 5.38 5.12 -6.21
CA ILE A 46 4.09 5.80 -6.36
C ILE A 46 4.31 7.30 -6.51
N GLY A 47 5.51 7.82 -6.20
CA GLY A 47 5.80 9.26 -6.25
C GLY A 47 5.03 10.04 -5.18
N ALA A 48 4.60 9.36 -4.11
CA ALA A 48 3.75 9.93 -3.08
C ALA A 48 4.46 9.86 -1.73
N THR A 49 4.59 11.00 -1.05
CA THR A 49 5.08 11.01 0.33
C THR A 49 3.95 10.70 1.29
N ALA A 50 4.19 9.80 2.25
CA ALA A 50 3.28 9.54 3.35
C ALA A 50 3.46 10.52 4.53
N ALA A 51 4.25 11.58 4.37
CA ALA A 51 4.47 12.53 5.46
C ALA A 51 3.15 13.15 5.98
N PRO A 52 3.06 13.51 7.28
CA PRO A 52 1.88 14.18 7.83
C PRO A 52 1.50 15.42 7.03
N GLY A 53 0.19 15.59 6.77
CA GLY A 53 -0.36 16.72 5.99
C GLY A 53 -0.42 16.51 4.47
N THR A 54 0.11 15.39 3.97
CA THR A 54 0.03 15.03 2.54
C THR A 54 -1.23 14.20 2.25
N ALA A 55 -1.62 14.07 0.98
CA ALA A 55 -2.77 13.25 0.59
C ALA A 55 -2.60 11.76 0.98
N MET A 56 -1.40 11.20 0.75
CA MET A 56 -1.11 9.83 1.17
C MET A 56 -1.00 9.70 2.69
N GLY A 57 -0.42 10.70 3.37
CA GLY A 57 -0.41 10.76 4.84
C GLY A 57 -1.82 10.80 5.45
N ALA A 58 -2.78 11.48 4.83
CA ALA A 58 -4.19 11.48 5.24
C ALA A 58 -4.86 10.11 5.04
N ARG A 59 -4.54 9.44 3.93
CA ARG A 59 -4.99 8.05 3.70
C ARG A 59 -4.41 7.11 4.77
N MET A 60 -3.12 7.20 5.06
CA MET A 60 -2.48 6.38 6.10
C MET A 60 -3.05 6.63 7.50
N GLN A 61 -3.38 7.88 7.85
CA GLN A 61 -4.10 8.19 9.09
C GLN A 61 -5.42 7.41 9.18
N THR A 62 -6.16 7.33 8.07
CA THR A 62 -7.44 6.62 8.01
C THR A 62 -7.26 5.12 8.09
N GLU A 63 -6.37 4.54 7.29
CA GLU A 63 -6.12 3.09 7.26
C GLU A 63 -5.59 2.56 8.60
N LEU A 64 -4.75 3.34 9.28
CA LEU A 64 -4.21 2.99 10.60
C LEU A 64 -5.14 3.37 11.76
N SER A 65 -6.28 4.03 11.48
CA SER A 65 -7.20 4.54 12.49
C SER A 65 -6.53 5.42 13.55
N LEU A 66 -5.60 6.29 13.11
CA LEU A 66 -4.85 7.19 13.99
C LEU A 66 -5.37 8.62 13.85
N SER A 67 -5.46 9.33 14.97
CA SER A 67 -5.64 10.79 14.95
C SER A 67 -4.44 11.49 14.30
N PRO A 68 -4.60 12.73 13.82
CA PRO A 68 -3.50 13.50 13.25
C PRO A 68 -2.31 13.65 14.20
N ALA A 69 -2.57 13.82 15.51
CA ALA A 69 -1.54 13.92 16.53
C ALA A 69 -0.78 12.60 16.73
N GLN A 70 -1.49 11.46 16.78
CA GLN A 70 -0.87 10.14 16.90
C GLN A 70 -0.02 9.81 15.67
N TYR A 71 -0.52 10.12 14.48
CA TYR A 71 0.24 9.92 13.24
C TYR A 71 1.48 10.82 13.16
N GLY A 72 1.35 12.09 13.56
CA GLY A 72 2.49 13.00 13.65
C GLY A 72 3.56 12.53 14.65
N ALA A 73 3.13 12.00 15.79
CA ALA A 73 4.04 11.39 16.77
C ALA A 73 4.74 10.16 16.20
N LEU A 74 4.00 9.25 15.55
CA LEU A 74 4.56 8.08 14.88
C LEU A 74 5.61 8.48 13.83
N TRP A 75 5.29 9.46 12.98
CA TRP A 75 6.22 9.98 11.98
C TRP A 75 7.49 10.57 12.62
N SER A 76 7.33 11.28 13.74
CA SER A 76 8.47 11.84 14.47
C SER A 76 9.34 10.74 15.10
N LEU A 77 8.73 9.68 15.64
CA LEU A 77 9.46 8.52 16.16
C LEU A 77 10.28 7.82 15.07
N MET A 78 9.72 7.65 13.87
CA MET A 78 10.47 7.09 12.73
C MET A 78 11.65 7.98 12.32
N LYS A 79 11.51 9.31 12.38
CA LYS A 79 12.63 10.23 12.12
C LYS A 79 13.73 10.15 13.19
N LEU A 80 13.36 9.97 14.45
CA LEU A 80 14.30 9.86 15.57
C LEU A 80 14.95 8.48 15.69
N THR A 81 14.47 7.50 14.94
CA THR A 81 15.01 6.14 14.91
C THR A 81 15.86 5.97 13.66
N PRO A 82 17.18 6.16 13.75
CA PRO A 82 18.04 6.11 12.58
C PRO A 82 18.08 4.68 12.04
N THR A 83 17.52 4.51 10.86
CA THR A 83 17.72 3.30 10.05
C THR A 83 18.10 3.69 8.61
N PRO A 84 18.81 2.82 7.87
CA PRO A 84 19.22 3.11 6.49
C PRO A 84 18.05 3.37 5.55
N THR A 85 16.88 2.81 5.85
CA THR A 85 15.70 2.97 5.01
C THR A 85 14.88 4.19 5.42
N CYS A 86 14.68 4.44 6.72
CA CYS A 86 13.97 5.64 7.18
C CYS A 86 14.68 6.93 6.74
N THR A 87 16.02 6.92 6.67
CA THR A 87 16.84 8.06 6.20
C THR A 87 16.57 8.50 4.77
N LYS A 88 15.94 7.66 3.94
CA LYS A 88 15.56 8.02 2.56
C LYS A 88 14.21 8.72 2.45
N LEU A 89 13.45 8.80 3.54
CA LEU A 89 12.10 9.39 3.58
C LEU A 89 12.09 10.89 3.87
N TYR A 90 13.23 11.46 4.25
CA TYR A 90 13.42 12.86 4.65
C TYR A 90 14.69 13.46 4.03
#